data_AF-A0A5K8A2H7-F1
#
_entry.id   AF-A0A5K8A2H7-F1
#
_cell.length_a   1.000
_cell.length_b   1.000
_cell.length_c   1.000
_cell.angle_alpha   90.00
_cell.angle_beta   90.00
_cell.angle_gamma   90.00
#
_symmetry.space_group_name_H-M   'P 1'
#
loop_
_entity.id
_entity.type
_entity.pdbx_description
1 polymer ?
#
loop_
_entity_poly.entity_id
_entity_poly.type
_entity_poly.pdbx_seq_one_letter_code
_entity_poly.pdbx_strand_id
1 'polypeptide(L)'
;MAKVNVGPKISIESADWLSEKFGTRNAGAAFAIEIFPSIFESTIGELRGRFEKAELGMILDVENNDLKEFLKGSPSPEIKNSVFQAFNLYPGVYEKRWKVDGKTLNKKLSSLSLFQEFCLKLWVCWYDESVGFDSYVVSMLLPGQDGFKALEPPKSKIL
;
A
#
# COMPACT_ATOMS: atom_id res chain seq x y z
N MET A 1 17.05 -11.46 35.22
CA MET A 1 16.19 -10.58 34.39
C MET A 1 15.30 -11.45 33.53
N ALA A 2 13.98 -11.31 33.64
CA ALA A 2 13.06 -12.05 32.76
C ALA A 2 13.25 -11.57 31.32
N LYS A 3 13.42 -12.50 30.36
CA LYS A 3 13.40 -12.17 28.94
C LYS A 3 12.01 -11.65 28.60
N VAL A 4 11.87 -10.34 28.41
CA VAL A 4 10.65 -9.75 27.87
C VAL A 4 10.51 -10.28 26.46
N ASN A 5 9.47 -11.08 26.21
CA ASN A 5 9.17 -11.56 24.87
C ASN A 5 8.57 -10.38 24.08
N VAL A 6 9.43 -9.67 23.36
CA VAL A 6 9.10 -8.49 22.51
C VAL A 6 8.62 -8.90 21.11
N GLY A 7 8.14 -10.15 20.95
CA GLY A 7 7.57 -10.59 19.68
C GLY A 7 6.34 -9.77 19.28
N PRO A 8 6.11 -9.55 17.96
CA PRO A 8 4.89 -8.91 17.48
C PRO A 8 3.67 -9.65 18.04
N LYS A 9 2.73 -8.90 18.63
CA LYS A 9 1.48 -9.47 19.16
C LYS A 9 0.43 -9.42 18.05
N ILE A 10 -0.11 -10.58 17.70
CA ILE A 10 -1.32 -10.68 16.87
C ILE A 10 -2.54 -10.86 17.76
N SER A 11 -3.73 -10.53 17.24
CA SER A 11 -4.98 -10.73 17.97
C SER A 11 -5.26 -12.22 18.20
N ILE A 12 -6.13 -12.52 19.17
CA ILE A 12 -6.53 -13.90 19.47
C ILE A 12 -7.24 -14.51 18.24
N GLU A 13 -8.10 -13.73 17.60
CA GLU A 13 -8.84 -14.13 16.40
C GLU A 13 -7.88 -14.50 15.25
N SER A 14 -6.83 -13.70 15.05
CA SER A 14 -5.81 -13.98 14.03
C SER A 14 -5.01 -15.24 14.37
N ALA A 15 -4.66 -15.42 15.65
CA ALA A 15 -3.93 -16.60 16.11
C ALA A 15 -4.75 -17.89 15.95
N ASP A 16 -6.04 -17.84 16.25
CA ASP A 16 -6.97 -18.95 16.11
C ASP A 16 -7.17 -19.29 14.64
N TRP A 17 -7.41 -18.29 13.79
CA TRP A 17 -7.54 -18.48 12.35
C TRP A 17 -6.28 -19.12 11.74
N LEU A 18 -5.09 -18.65 12.10
CA LEU A 18 -3.83 -19.25 11.62
C LEU A 18 -3.66 -20.69 12.10
N SER A 19 -4.01 -20.97 13.36
CA SER A 19 -3.92 -22.32 13.91
C SER A 19 -4.91 -23.28 13.25
N GLU A 20 -6.13 -22.83 12.96
CA GLU A 20 -7.15 -23.60 12.25
C GLU A 20 -6.72 -23.95 10.81
N LYS A 21 -6.18 -22.97 10.06
CA LYS A 21 -5.86 -23.15 8.63
C LYS A 21 -4.51 -23.80 8.36
N PHE A 22 -3.53 -23.60 9.24
CA PHE A 22 -2.14 -24.05 9.03
C PHE A 22 -1.66 -25.04 10.10
N GLY A 23 -2.56 -25.53 10.96
CA GLY A 23 -2.28 -26.47 12.05
C GLY A 23 -1.60 -25.85 13.27
N THR A 24 -0.76 -24.84 13.07
CA THR A 24 -0.19 -24.03 14.16
C THR A 24 -0.09 -22.56 13.76
N ARG A 25 -0.23 -21.67 14.74
CA ARG A 25 0.02 -20.22 14.57
C ARG A 25 1.37 -19.93 13.90
N ASN A 26 2.43 -20.61 14.32
CA ASN A 26 3.79 -20.35 13.82
C ASN A 26 3.94 -20.78 12.36
N ALA A 27 3.35 -21.91 11.96
CA ALA A 27 3.37 -22.36 10.56
C ALA A 27 2.63 -21.38 9.65
N GLY A 28 1.44 -20.92 10.06
CA GLY A 28 0.68 -19.93 9.31
C GLY A 28 1.39 -18.59 9.20
N ALA A 29 2.02 -18.11 10.29
CA ALA A 29 2.81 -16.88 10.27
C ALA A 29 4.03 -17.01 9.35
N ALA A 30 4.76 -18.13 9.41
CA ALA A 30 5.90 -18.38 8.52
C ALA A 30 5.46 -18.39 7.05
N PHE A 31 4.38 -19.10 6.72
CA PHE A 31 3.81 -19.12 5.38
C PHE A 31 3.46 -17.70 4.89
N ALA A 32 2.73 -16.93 5.71
CA ALA A 32 2.33 -15.57 5.36
C ALA A 32 3.54 -14.65 5.12
N ILE A 33 4.56 -14.72 5.97
CA ILE A 33 5.77 -13.91 5.84
C ILE A 33 6.55 -14.28 4.57
N GLU A 34 6.74 -15.58 4.30
CA GLU A 34 7.51 -16.05 3.14
C GLU A 34 6.82 -15.74 1.81
N ILE A 35 5.49 -15.87 1.76
CA ILE A 35 4.75 -15.65 0.51
C ILE A 35 4.48 -14.17 0.21
N PHE A 36 4.42 -13.33 1.25
CA PHE A 36 3.98 -11.94 1.14
C PHE A 36 4.73 -11.12 0.06
N PRO A 37 6.08 -11.12 -0.01
CA PRO A 37 6.80 -10.37 -1.03
C PRO A 37 6.38 -10.77 -2.45
N SER A 38 6.23 -12.06 -2.71
CA SER A 38 5.88 -12.57 -4.05
C SER A 38 4.46 -12.18 -4.46
N ILE A 39 3.48 -12.27 -3.54
CA ILE A 39 2.09 -11.90 -3.87
C ILE A 39 1.96 -10.39 -4.00
N PHE A 40 2.67 -9.62 -3.17
CA PHE A 40 2.68 -8.17 -3.26
C PHE A 40 3.22 -7.70 -4.61
N GLU A 41 4.40 -8.18 -5.02
CA GLU A 41 5.00 -7.81 -6.31
C GLU A 41 4.12 -8.22 -7.49
N SER A 42 3.52 -9.42 -7.43
CA SER A 42 2.56 -9.87 -8.45
C SER A 42 1.35 -8.94 -8.53
N THR A 43 0.76 -8.57 -7.38
CA THR A 43 -0.39 -7.66 -7.33
C THR A 43 -0.02 -6.24 -7.78
N ILE A 44 1.17 -5.74 -7.43
CA ILE A 44 1.67 -4.47 -7.99
C ILE A 44 1.80 -4.58 -9.51
N GLY A 45 2.30 -5.70 -10.03
CA GLY A 45 2.34 -5.99 -11.47
C GLY A 45 0.98 -5.87 -12.14
N GLU A 46 -0.09 -6.37 -11.51
CA GLU A 46 -1.47 -6.24 -12.00
C GLU A 46 -2.00 -4.80 -12.01
N LEU A 47 -1.48 -3.95 -11.11
CA LEU A 47 -1.87 -2.54 -10.99
C LEU A 47 -1.11 -1.63 -11.95
N ARG A 48 0.02 -2.08 -12.52
CA ARG A 48 0.80 -1.30 -13.47
C ARG A 48 -0.01 -0.95 -14.72
N GLY A 49 0.08 0.30 -15.13
CA GLY A 49 -0.65 0.83 -16.29
C GLY A 49 -2.16 1.00 -16.08
N ARG A 50 -2.71 0.69 -14.90
CA ARG A 50 -4.13 0.96 -14.59
C ARG A 50 -4.41 2.43 -14.31
N PHE A 51 -3.39 3.14 -13.81
CA PHE A 51 -3.48 4.54 -13.43
C PHE A 51 -2.53 5.40 -14.24
N GLU A 52 -2.99 6.60 -14.56
CA GLU A 52 -2.18 7.63 -15.17
C GLU A 52 -1.27 8.29 -14.13
N LYS A 53 -0.19 8.92 -14.59
CA LYS A 53 0.76 9.64 -13.71
C LYS A 53 0.07 10.66 -12.81
N ALA A 54 -0.90 11.39 -13.37
CA ALA A 54 -1.69 12.38 -12.65
C ALA A 54 -2.56 11.75 -11.55
N GLU A 55 -3.18 10.60 -11.83
CA GLU A 55 -3.99 9.85 -10.87
C GLU A 55 -3.14 9.31 -9.72
N LEU A 56 -1.96 8.76 -10.03
CA LEU A 56 -1.01 8.28 -9.03
C LEU A 56 -0.48 9.41 -8.15
N GLY A 57 -0.26 10.60 -8.72
CA GLY A 57 0.10 11.79 -7.96
C GLY A 57 -0.99 12.26 -7.03
N MET A 58 -2.25 12.25 -7.47
CA MET A 58 -3.39 12.56 -6.62
C MET A 58 -3.53 11.56 -5.47
N ILE A 59 -3.42 10.26 -5.75
CA ILE A 59 -3.47 9.22 -4.71
C ILE A 59 -2.36 9.45 -3.68
N LEU A 60 -1.11 9.68 -4.12
CA LEU A 60 0.00 9.97 -3.22
C LEU A 60 -0.27 11.21 -2.36
N ASP A 61 -0.72 12.32 -2.95
CA ASP A 61 -1.00 13.58 -2.26
C ASP A 61 -2.09 13.42 -1.17
N VAL A 62 -3.12 12.63 -1.44
CA VAL A 62 -4.19 12.32 -0.45
C VAL A 62 -3.68 11.45 0.70
N GLU A 63 -2.79 10.50 0.39
CA GLU A 63 -2.46 9.39 1.30
C GLU A 63 -1.12 9.54 2.04
N ASN A 64 -0.23 10.45 1.61
CA ASN A 64 1.16 10.58 2.09
C ASN A 64 1.28 10.80 3.61
N ASN A 65 0.22 11.26 4.28
CA ASN A 65 0.24 11.59 5.71
C ASN A 65 -0.08 10.40 6.65
N ASP A 66 -0.45 9.23 6.12
CA ASP A 66 -1.05 8.14 6.90
C ASP A 66 -0.10 6.95 7.20
N LEU A 67 1.15 6.99 6.72
CA LEU A 67 2.10 5.86 6.86
C LEU A 67 2.27 5.35 8.31
N LYS A 68 2.45 6.29 9.25
CA LYS A 68 2.75 5.97 10.65
C LYS A 68 1.52 5.48 11.41
N GLU A 69 0.31 5.80 10.98
CA GLU A 69 -0.91 5.32 11.62
C GLU A 69 -1.33 3.98 11.01
N PHE A 70 -1.19 3.84 9.69
CA PHE A 70 -1.39 2.59 8.97
C PHE A 70 -0.54 1.45 9.56
N LEU A 71 0.76 1.66 9.71
CA LEU A 71 1.67 0.64 10.24
C LEU A 71 1.55 0.41 11.77
N LYS A 72 0.82 1.27 12.51
CA LYS A 72 0.56 1.10 13.95
C LYS A 72 -0.62 0.19 14.27
N GLY A 73 -1.22 -0.44 13.25
CA GLY A 73 -2.24 -1.48 13.43
C GLY A 73 -3.68 -0.98 13.43
N SER A 74 -3.92 0.25 12.97
CA SER A 74 -5.27 0.70 12.66
C SER A 74 -5.34 1.39 11.30
N PRO A 75 -5.37 0.64 10.20
CA PRO A 75 -5.87 1.19 8.95
C PRO A 75 -7.01 0.42 8.30
N SER A 76 -7.94 1.18 7.75
CA SER A 76 -8.72 0.72 6.61
C SER A 76 -7.84 0.79 5.35
N PRO A 77 -7.72 -0.27 4.54
CA PRO A 77 -7.01 -0.24 3.25
C PRO A 77 -7.75 0.57 2.17
N GLU A 78 -8.88 1.20 2.50
CA GLU A 78 -9.83 1.78 1.55
C GLU A 78 -9.36 3.13 0.98
N ILE A 79 -8.35 3.11 0.11
CA ILE A 79 -7.91 4.29 -0.67
C ILE A 79 -9.08 4.92 -1.43
N LYS A 80 -10.04 4.11 -1.87
CA LYS A 80 -11.23 4.66 -2.54
C LYS A 80 -12.00 5.64 -1.64
N ASN A 81 -12.06 5.38 -0.33
CA ASN A 81 -12.82 6.20 0.60
C ASN A 81 -12.10 7.53 0.88
N SER A 82 -10.79 7.51 1.09
CA SER A 82 -9.99 8.73 1.26
C SER A 82 -9.99 9.60 0.00
N VAL A 83 -9.81 9.01 -1.18
CA VAL A 83 -9.84 9.72 -2.47
C VAL A 83 -11.24 10.29 -2.74
N PHE A 84 -12.29 9.50 -2.51
CA PHE A 84 -13.68 9.98 -2.62
C PHE A 84 -13.96 11.15 -1.66
N GLN A 85 -13.54 11.03 -0.40
CA GLN A 85 -13.70 12.08 0.59
C GLN A 85 -12.91 13.34 0.20
N ALA A 86 -11.70 13.20 -0.34
CA ALA A 86 -10.88 14.34 -0.78
C ALA A 86 -11.62 15.17 -1.85
N PHE A 87 -12.27 14.54 -2.82
CA PHE A 87 -13.08 15.24 -3.83
C PHE A 87 -14.32 15.92 -3.24
N ASN A 88 -14.96 15.31 -2.24
CA ASN A 88 -16.15 15.89 -1.61
C ASN A 88 -15.82 17.04 -0.66
N LEU A 89 -14.74 16.93 0.10
CA LEU A 89 -14.31 17.94 1.06
C LEU A 89 -13.65 19.14 0.38
N TYR A 90 -13.00 18.92 -0.76
CA TYR A 90 -12.29 19.96 -1.51
C TYR A 90 -12.68 20.00 -3.00
N PRO A 91 -13.96 20.32 -3.34
CA PRO A 91 -14.42 20.28 -4.72
C PRO A 91 -13.61 21.17 -5.65
N GLY A 92 -13.07 20.60 -6.73
CA GLY A 92 -12.30 21.31 -7.76
C GLY A 92 -10.84 21.58 -7.41
N VAL A 93 -10.38 21.31 -6.19
CA VAL A 93 -8.98 21.53 -5.78
C VAL A 93 -8.08 20.47 -6.39
N TYR A 94 -8.40 19.19 -6.19
CA TYR A 94 -7.60 18.07 -6.69
C TYR A 94 -7.74 17.91 -8.20
N GLU A 95 -8.94 18.11 -8.75
CA GLU A 95 -9.18 18.10 -10.20
C GLU A 95 -8.35 19.16 -10.91
N LYS A 96 -8.26 20.37 -10.34
CA LYS A 96 -7.46 21.45 -10.92
C LYS A 96 -5.95 21.20 -10.76
N ARG A 97 -5.51 20.75 -9.59
CA ARG A 97 -4.10 20.52 -9.27
C ARG A 97 -3.51 19.40 -10.12
N TRP A 98 -4.19 18.26 -10.14
CA TRP A 98 -3.69 17.05 -10.79
C TRP A 98 -4.23 16.85 -12.20
N LYS A 99 -5.23 17.64 -12.63
CA LYS A 99 -5.92 17.48 -13.93
C LYS A 99 -6.57 16.10 -14.08
N VAL A 100 -7.12 15.57 -12.98
CA VAL A 100 -7.76 14.26 -12.89
C VAL A 100 -9.28 14.43 -12.88
N ASP A 101 -9.98 13.55 -13.59
CA ASP A 101 -11.44 13.40 -13.44
C ASP A 101 -11.77 12.49 -12.26
N GLY A 102 -12.32 13.06 -11.19
CA GLY A 102 -12.62 12.33 -9.96
C GLY A 102 -13.61 11.17 -10.16
N LYS A 103 -14.54 11.26 -11.13
CA LYS A 103 -15.49 10.17 -11.42
C LYS A 103 -14.77 8.96 -12.02
N THR A 104 -13.91 9.19 -13.00
CA THR A 104 -13.10 8.14 -13.63
C THR A 104 -12.16 7.49 -12.63
N LEU A 105 -11.44 8.29 -11.82
CA LEU A 105 -10.54 7.76 -10.80
C LEU A 105 -11.29 6.93 -9.75
N ASN A 106 -12.41 7.42 -9.21
CA ASN A 106 -13.21 6.67 -8.24
C ASN A 106 -13.74 5.36 -8.83
N LYS A 107 -14.11 5.32 -10.11
CA LYS A 107 -14.52 4.10 -10.80
C LYS A 107 -13.37 3.09 -10.90
N LYS A 108 -12.15 3.54 -11.23
CA LYS A 108 -10.95 2.67 -11.25
C LYS A 108 -10.67 2.11 -9.85
N LEU A 109 -10.65 2.95 -8.81
CA LEU A 109 -10.43 2.53 -7.43
C LEU A 109 -11.51 1.56 -6.94
N SER A 110 -12.78 1.80 -7.28
CA SER A 110 -13.89 0.91 -6.93
C SER A 110 -13.84 -0.45 -7.63
N SER A 111 -13.06 -0.57 -8.70
CA SER A 111 -12.87 -1.84 -9.42
C SER A 111 -11.75 -2.71 -8.86
N LEU A 112 -10.98 -2.19 -7.90
CA LEU A 112 -9.91 -2.94 -7.26
C LEU A 112 -10.48 -3.96 -6.27
N SER A 113 -9.81 -5.11 -6.15
CA SER A 113 -10.03 -6.00 -5.03
C SER A 113 -9.49 -5.40 -3.74
N LEU A 114 -9.97 -5.86 -2.59
CA LEU A 114 -9.46 -5.42 -1.29
C LEU A 114 -7.93 -5.59 -1.16
N PHE A 115 -7.37 -6.67 -1.71
CA PHE A 115 -5.94 -6.91 -1.66
C PHE A 115 -5.15 -5.98 -2.59
N GLN A 116 -5.73 -5.63 -3.76
CA GLN A 116 -5.17 -4.62 -4.65
C GLN A 116 -5.18 -3.23 -4.02
N GLU A 117 -6.26 -2.84 -3.34
CA GLU A 117 -6.32 -1.58 -2.56
C GLU A 117 -5.24 -1.57 -1.46
N PHE A 118 -5.10 -2.67 -0.72
CA PHE A 118 -4.07 -2.83 0.29
C PHE A 118 -2.64 -2.70 -0.27
N CYS A 119 -2.34 -3.38 -1.39
CA CYS A 119 -1.02 -3.28 -2.02
C CYS A 119 -0.74 -1.88 -2.56
N LEU A 120 -1.74 -1.22 -3.15
CA LEU A 120 -1.62 0.18 -3.57
C LEU A 120 -1.34 1.10 -2.37
N LYS A 121 -1.95 0.84 -1.21
CA LYS A 121 -1.75 1.64 0.01
C LYS A 121 -0.35 1.46 0.56
N LEU A 122 0.15 0.22 0.59
CA LEU A 122 1.54 -0.05 0.94
C LEU A 122 2.53 0.59 -0.02
N TRP A 123 2.26 0.56 -1.33
CA TRP A 123 3.05 1.29 -2.30
C TRP A 123 3.07 2.78 -1.98
N VAL A 124 1.93 3.46 -1.82
CA VAL A 124 1.90 4.88 -1.42
C VAL A 124 2.71 5.12 -0.14
N CYS A 125 2.52 4.25 0.85
CA CYS A 125 3.21 4.29 2.13
C CYS A 125 4.74 4.23 2.02
N TRP A 126 5.28 3.59 0.98
CA TRP A 126 6.73 3.49 0.76
C TRP A 126 7.28 4.61 -0.13
N TYR A 127 6.46 5.59 -0.50
CA TYR A 127 6.96 6.77 -1.18
C TYR A 127 7.89 7.57 -0.26
N ASP A 128 9.09 7.84 -0.75
CA ASP A 128 10.07 8.71 -0.12
C ASP A 128 10.34 9.87 -1.08
N GLU A 129 10.12 11.10 -0.61
CA GLU A 129 10.33 12.31 -1.39
C GLU A 129 11.75 12.41 -1.95
N SER A 130 12.74 11.81 -1.28
CA SER A 130 14.14 11.79 -1.74
C SER A 130 14.36 10.97 -3.01
N VAL A 131 13.48 10.02 -3.33
CA VAL A 131 13.50 9.24 -4.58
C VAL A 131 12.96 10.09 -5.75
N GLY A 132 12.16 11.10 -5.46
CA GLY A 132 11.52 11.97 -6.44
C GLY A 132 10.30 11.34 -7.09
N PHE A 133 9.23 12.14 -7.23
CA PHE A 133 7.91 11.73 -7.74
C PHE A 133 7.99 10.97 -9.06
N ASP A 134 8.70 11.52 -10.04
CA ASP A 134 8.76 10.96 -11.40
C ASP A 134 9.43 9.59 -11.42
N SER A 135 10.55 9.43 -10.71
CA SER A 135 11.25 8.15 -10.61
C SER A 135 10.40 7.10 -9.91
N TYR A 136 9.64 7.51 -8.88
CA TYR A 136 8.81 6.61 -8.11
C TYR A 136 7.60 6.11 -8.90
N VAL A 137 6.88 7.03 -9.54
CA VAL A 137 5.64 6.73 -10.27
C VAL A 137 5.89 5.93 -11.55
N VAL A 138 7.04 6.08 -12.20
CA VAL A 138 7.41 5.29 -13.39
C VAL A 138 7.24 3.78 -13.17
N SER A 139 7.50 3.31 -11.95
CA SER A 139 7.34 1.90 -11.60
C SER A 139 5.91 1.35 -11.70
N MET A 140 4.92 2.25 -11.70
CA MET A 140 3.49 1.94 -11.82
C MET A 140 2.92 2.29 -13.19
N LEU A 141 3.66 2.98 -14.06
CA LEU A 141 3.15 3.44 -15.37
C LEU A 141 3.31 2.41 -16.49
N LEU A 142 4.33 1.54 -16.42
CA LEU A 142 4.64 0.62 -17.51
C LEU A 142 4.07 -0.78 -17.23
N PRO A 143 3.16 -1.30 -18.06
CA PRO A 143 2.70 -2.68 -17.93
C PRO A 143 3.87 -3.64 -18.18
N GLY A 144 4.07 -4.61 -17.27
CA GLY A 144 4.89 -5.80 -17.53
C GLY A 144 6.38 -5.59 -17.79
N GLN A 145 7.13 -4.95 -16.88
CA GLN A 145 8.56 -5.26 -16.75
C GLN A 145 8.81 -6.12 -15.50
N ASP A 146 9.10 -7.40 -15.73
CA ASP A 146 9.71 -8.27 -14.73
C ASP A 146 11.00 -7.61 -14.22
N GLY A 147 10.99 -7.16 -12.97
CA GLY A 147 12.15 -6.51 -12.36
C GLY A 147 11.85 -5.15 -11.74
N PHE A 148 10.93 -5.09 -10.77
CA PHE A 148 11.12 -4.10 -9.71
C PHE A 148 12.34 -4.58 -8.91
N LYS A 149 13.51 -3.98 -9.10
CA LYS A 149 14.52 -4.04 -8.04
C LYS A 149 13.91 -3.26 -6.89
N ALA A 150 13.51 -3.96 -5.83
CA ALA A 150 13.08 -3.36 -4.58
C ALA A 150 13.98 -2.14 -4.31
N LEU A 151 13.37 -0.95 -4.23
CA LEU A 151 14.07 0.24 -3.77
C LEU A 151 14.69 -0.14 -2.44
N GLU A 152 16.03 -0.22 -2.40
CA GLU A 152 16.73 -0.54 -1.16
C GLU A 152 16.25 0.47 -0.11
N PRO A 153 15.80 0.02 1.07
CA PRO A 153 15.38 0.95 2.12
C PRO A 153 16.53 1.92 2.39
N PRO A 154 16.24 3.21 2.67
CA PRO A 154 17.28 4.19 2.94
C PRO A 154 18.18 3.66 4.04
N LYS A 155 19.49 3.53 3.73
CA LYS A 155 20.49 3.05 4.67
C LYS A 155 20.39 3.94 5.91
N SER A 156 19.85 3.42 7.00
CA SER A 156 19.78 4.16 8.24
C SER A 156 21.22 4.46 8.64
N LYS A 157 21.55 5.75 8.76
CA LYS A 157 22.72 6.15 9.53
C LYS A 157 22.41 5.75 10.96
N ILE A 158 23.00 4.64 11.39
CA ILE A 158 23.12 4.27 12.79
C ILE A 158 23.79 5.46 13.48
N LEU A 159 23.02 6.17 14.30
CA LEU A 159 23.53 7.09 15.32
C LEU A 159 23.76 6.29 16.61
#